data_AF-A0A1W5D3D3-F1
#
_entry.id   AF-A0A1W5D3D3-F1
#
_cell.length_a   1.000
_cell.length_b   1.000
_cell.length_c   1.000
_cell.angle_alpha   90.00
_cell.angle_beta   90.00
_cell.angle_gamma   90.00
#
_symmetry.space_group_name_H-M   'P 1'
#
loop_
_entity.id
_entity.type
_entity.pdbx_description
1 polymer ?
#
loop_
_entity_poly.entity_id
_entity_poly.type
_entity_poly.pdbx_seq_one_letter_code
_entity_poly.pdbx_strand_id
1 'polypeptide(L)'
;MSKSDFSQNLLASSSKPQSAADKIPIIARHAVSERAKQTLNLIEKFVDEECIPADTVFHTQLGEGERRWSTYPPIIDDLKAKAKRLGLWNMFLPKNHFSQGAGFSNLEYGLMAEYLGRSRTASEATNCAAPDTGNMEVIAKYGTDAQKKEWLAPLLEGKIRSAFLMTEPDVASSDATNIRLTMRKEGNEYVLNGSKWWSSGAGDPRCKIYIVMGKSDPNNKDVYKQQSVILVPAGTKGITIKRMLSVYGYDDAPHGHAHISFKGVRVPASGMVLGEGRGFEIIQGRLGPGRIHHAMRAIGSAEKALEWMLARINDPAKKPFGKSLSEHGVILEWVAKSRIEIDAARLIVLNAAIKIDEKDAKSALKEIAQAKVLVPTMALTVIDRAVQCFGAAGICQDTPLANMWAQTRTLRIADGPDEVHLQQLGKNENKRGKEVREKLDRQMQAADALMRQYNMQPKAHLFAYFTSLTPTSTIQFHFKNPNTKPHIHIYTLTLISTTMSSNVLASRDVNASAPSPPKPTDAPKPKSMDYHRQVLQSRLDENKTQQTYISPSDTIMSPCTAKLSAYKSKHFLKAKPQSLFAKASSKNLATASSSGAENPFGAEEKEKSAEEKN
;
A
#
# COMPACT_ATOMS: atom_id res chain seq x y z
N MET A 1 0.53 2.97 47.33
CA MET A 1 0.07 2.84 45.93
C MET A 1 0.79 1.67 45.30
N SER A 2 0.05 0.66 44.83
CA SER A 2 0.66 -0.46 44.08
C SER A 2 1.15 0.03 42.70
N LYS A 3 2.08 -0.70 42.06
CA LYS A 3 2.52 -0.37 40.68
C LYS A 3 1.35 -0.38 39.68
N SER A 4 0.31 -1.17 39.93
CA SER A 4 -0.92 -1.17 39.13
C SER A 4 -1.73 0.11 39.35
N ASP A 5 -1.87 0.59 40.58
CA ASP A 5 -2.61 1.83 40.87
C ASP A 5 -1.92 3.07 40.31
N PHE A 6 -0.58 3.10 40.34
CA PHE A 6 0.18 4.22 39.76
C PHE A 6 0.05 4.26 38.23
N SER A 7 0.12 3.09 37.57
CA SER A 7 -0.04 2.98 36.12
C SER A 7 -1.47 3.26 35.68
N GLN A 8 -2.46 2.78 36.44
CA GLN A 8 -3.87 3.06 36.16
C GLN A 8 -4.23 4.53 36.38
N ASN A 9 -3.67 5.20 37.40
CA ASN A 9 -3.91 6.64 37.62
C ASN A 9 -3.24 7.52 36.55
N LEU A 10 -2.07 7.12 36.01
CA LEU A 10 -1.46 7.83 34.87
C LEU A 10 -2.32 7.70 33.60
N LEU A 11 -2.89 6.52 33.35
CA LEU A 11 -3.78 6.23 32.22
C LEU A 11 -5.17 6.86 32.39
N ALA A 12 -5.69 6.92 33.62
CA ALA A 12 -7.00 7.50 33.93
C ALA A 12 -7.05 9.03 33.74
N SER A 13 -5.91 9.72 33.80
CA SER A 13 -5.83 11.17 33.50
C SER A 13 -6.18 11.52 32.04
N SER A 14 -6.26 10.52 31.15
CA SER A 14 -6.58 10.66 29.72
C SER A 14 -8.06 10.39 29.36
N SER A 15 -8.95 10.27 30.35
CA SER A 15 -10.31 9.74 30.19
C SER A 15 -11.33 10.64 29.46
N LYS A 16 -10.93 11.78 28.90
CA LYS A 16 -11.79 12.54 27.97
C LYS A 16 -11.56 12.03 26.55
N PRO A 17 -12.62 11.73 25.78
CA PRO A 17 -12.47 11.44 24.36
C PRO A 17 -11.69 12.58 23.70
N GLN A 18 -10.52 12.28 23.14
CA GLN A 18 -9.72 13.26 22.43
C GLN A 18 -10.44 13.60 21.12
N SER A 19 -10.59 14.89 20.83
CA SER A 19 -11.13 15.35 19.55
C SER A 19 -10.12 15.12 18.41
N ALA A 20 -10.58 15.15 17.16
CA ALA A 20 -9.72 15.10 15.99
C ALA A 20 -8.58 16.15 16.02
N ALA A 21 -8.87 17.35 16.51
CA ALA A 21 -7.89 18.42 16.68
C ALA A 21 -6.81 18.07 17.72
N ASP A 22 -7.17 17.40 18.81
CA ASP A 22 -6.22 16.99 19.86
C ASP A 22 -5.24 15.91 19.34
N LYS A 23 -5.73 15.06 18.43
CA LYS A 23 -4.99 13.97 17.79
C LYS A 23 -4.01 14.44 16.71
N ILE A 24 -4.00 15.72 16.33
CA ILE A 24 -3.04 16.24 15.34
C ILE A 24 -1.62 15.98 15.86
N PRO A 25 -0.75 15.31 15.06
CA PRO A 25 0.62 15.05 15.48
C PRO A 25 1.38 16.33 15.81
N ILE A 26 2.14 16.31 16.91
CA ILE A 26 2.84 17.49 17.46
C ILE A 26 3.66 18.22 16.39
N ILE A 27 4.34 17.46 15.52
CA ILE A 27 5.16 18.02 14.43
C ILE A 27 4.37 18.85 13.43
N ALA A 28 3.06 18.61 13.26
CA ALA A 28 2.21 19.31 12.31
C ALA A 28 1.36 20.43 12.94
N ARG A 29 1.17 20.43 14.26
CA ARG A 29 0.22 21.34 14.96
C ARG A 29 0.42 22.82 14.65
N HIS A 30 1.67 23.25 14.50
CA HIS A 30 2.02 24.65 14.23
C HIS A 30 1.60 25.12 12.83
N ALA A 31 1.41 24.20 11.89
CA ALA A 31 1.04 24.47 10.51
C ALA A 31 -0.47 24.31 10.23
N VAL A 32 -1.28 24.04 11.26
CA VAL A 32 -2.73 23.86 11.14
C VAL A 32 -3.46 25.05 11.78
N SER A 33 -4.29 25.74 11.00
CA SER A 33 -5.07 26.88 11.49
C SER A 33 -6.17 26.48 12.48
N GLU A 34 -6.61 27.41 13.32
CA GLU A 34 -7.76 27.19 14.23
C GLU A 34 -9.04 26.83 13.46
N ARG A 35 -9.26 27.45 12.29
CA ARG A 35 -10.37 27.08 11.40
C ARG A 35 -10.26 25.62 10.95
N ALA A 36 -9.08 25.16 10.57
CA ALA A 36 -8.87 23.77 10.18
C ALA A 36 -9.06 22.80 11.37
N LYS A 37 -8.63 23.16 12.58
CA LYS A 37 -8.88 22.36 13.81
C LYS A 37 -10.38 22.22 14.10
N GLN A 38 -11.13 23.32 14.03
CA GLN A 38 -12.59 23.30 14.19
C GLN A 38 -13.27 22.45 13.11
N THR A 39 -12.81 22.60 11.86
CA THR A 39 -13.33 21.83 10.72
C THR A 39 -13.01 20.33 10.88
N LEU A 40 -11.82 19.97 11.39
CA LEU A 40 -11.46 18.57 11.67
C LEU A 40 -12.41 17.92 12.68
N ASN A 41 -12.73 18.62 13.77
CA ASN A 41 -13.69 18.13 14.76
C ASN A 41 -15.09 17.96 14.15
N LEU A 42 -15.49 18.90 13.28
CA LEU A 42 -16.77 18.81 12.57
C LEU A 42 -16.80 17.65 11.57
N ILE A 43 -15.70 17.38 10.88
CA ILE A 43 -15.57 16.26 9.95
C ILE A 43 -15.59 14.93 10.68
N GLU A 44 -14.86 14.78 11.79
CA GLU A 44 -14.90 13.57 12.63
C GLU A 44 -16.35 13.27 13.01
N LYS A 45 -17.06 14.26 13.55
CA LYS A 45 -18.47 14.13 13.90
C LYS A 45 -19.36 13.77 12.70
N PHE A 46 -19.21 14.48 11.57
CA PHE A 46 -20.00 14.23 10.36
C PHE A 46 -19.74 12.83 9.78
N VAL A 47 -18.50 12.35 9.81
CA VAL A 47 -18.18 11.01 9.34
C VAL A 47 -18.75 9.95 10.28
N ASP A 48 -18.50 10.06 11.58
CA ASP A 48 -18.84 9.02 12.55
C ASP A 48 -20.35 8.94 12.80
N GLU A 49 -21.06 10.08 12.86
CA GLU A 49 -22.48 10.13 13.20
C GLU A 49 -23.41 10.11 11.97
N GLU A 50 -22.93 10.48 10.78
CA GLU A 50 -23.78 10.58 9.58
C GLU A 50 -23.33 9.63 8.46
N CYS A 51 -22.05 9.67 8.08
CA CYS A 51 -21.58 8.92 6.90
C CYS A 51 -21.45 7.43 7.17
N ILE A 52 -20.85 7.02 8.29
CA ILE A 52 -20.68 5.60 8.63
C ILE A 52 -22.04 4.90 8.78
N PRO A 53 -23.05 5.45 9.50
CA PRO A 53 -24.39 4.87 9.50
C PRO A 53 -25.02 4.83 8.11
N ALA A 54 -24.82 5.88 7.30
CA ALA A 54 -25.34 5.96 5.94
C ALA A 54 -24.71 4.96 4.96
N ASP A 55 -23.53 4.38 5.24
CA ASP A 55 -22.94 3.35 4.38
C ASP A 55 -23.89 2.14 4.23
N THR A 56 -24.54 1.72 5.33
CA THR A 56 -25.54 0.63 5.29
C THR A 56 -26.77 1.00 4.46
N VAL A 57 -27.24 2.24 4.62
CA VAL A 57 -28.38 2.78 3.87
C VAL A 57 -28.04 2.86 2.38
N PHE A 58 -26.83 3.33 2.04
CA PHE A 58 -26.32 3.41 0.67
C PHE A 58 -26.33 2.04 0.00
N HIS A 59 -25.76 1.02 0.65
CA HIS A 59 -25.72 -0.34 0.10
C HIS A 59 -27.13 -0.91 -0.11
N THR A 60 -28.05 -0.65 0.82
CA THR A 60 -29.44 -1.10 0.72
C THR A 60 -30.19 -0.39 -0.41
N GLN A 61 -30.07 0.93 -0.51
CA GLN A 61 -30.72 1.75 -1.54
C GLN A 61 -30.19 1.46 -2.95
N LEU A 62 -28.93 1.04 -3.07
CA LEU A 62 -28.32 0.68 -4.35
C LEU A 62 -29.03 -0.51 -5.01
N GLY A 63 -29.45 -1.48 -4.19
CA GLY A 63 -30.10 -2.71 -4.63
C GLY A 63 -29.17 -3.70 -5.34
N GLU A 64 -29.77 -4.68 -6.00
CA GLU A 64 -29.07 -5.81 -6.63
C GLU A 64 -29.26 -5.85 -8.15
N GLY A 65 -28.54 -6.77 -8.81
CA GLY A 65 -28.67 -7.04 -10.25
C GLY A 65 -28.17 -5.90 -11.14
N GLU A 66 -28.69 -5.75 -12.36
CA GLU A 66 -28.23 -4.72 -13.29
C GLU A 66 -28.71 -3.30 -12.93
N ARG A 67 -29.84 -3.19 -12.22
CA ARG A 67 -30.49 -1.90 -11.92
C ARG A 67 -29.56 -0.95 -11.17
N ARG A 68 -28.70 -1.48 -10.29
CA ARG A 68 -27.73 -0.70 -9.51
C ARG A 68 -26.77 0.15 -10.34
N TRP A 69 -26.54 -0.16 -11.62
CA TRP A 69 -25.74 0.68 -12.53
C TRP A 69 -26.50 1.91 -13.04
N SER A 70 -27.82 1.90 -12.93
CA SER A 70 -28.70 3.05 -13.21
C SER A 70 -29.22 3.73 -11.94
N THR A 71 -28.92 3.17 -10.76
CA THR A 71 -29.37 3.71 -9.48
C THR A 71 -28.40 4.77 -8.96
N TYR A 72 -28.96 5.88 -8.47
CA TYR A 72 -28.24 6.83 -7.65
C TYR A 72 -28.90 6.87 -6.26
N PRO A 73 -28.27 6.32 -5.21
CA PRO A 73 -28.85 6.29 -3.86
C PRO A 73 -29.14 7.69 -3.31
N PRO A 74 -30.41 8.03 -2.97
CA PRO A 74 -30.79 9.36 -2.48
C PRO A 74 -30.05 9.82 -1.23
N ILE A 75 -29.60 8.89 -0.37
CA ILE A 75 -28.85 9.21 0.85
C ILE A 75 -27.62 10.08 0.57
N ILE A 76 -27.01 9.96 -0.62
CA ILE A 76 -25.88 10.79 -1.00
C ILE A 76 -26.28 12.26 -1.14
N ASP A 77 -27.45 12.58 -1.71
CA ASP A 77 -27.89 13.98 -1.84
C ASP A 77 -28.23 14.59 -0.48
N ASP A 78 -28.82 13.82 0.43
CA ASP A 78 -29.09 14.24 1.80
C ASP A 78 -27.78 14.60 2.53
N LEU A 79 -26.77 13.73 2.42
CA LEU A 79 -25.44 13.94 2.97
C LEU A 79 -24.73 15.14 2.31
N LYS A 80 -24.81 15.30 0.99
CA LYS A 80 -24.24 16.46 0.28
C LYS A 80 -24.89 17.77 0.73
N ALA A 81 -26.21 17.81 0.88
CA ALA A 81 -26.93 18.97 1.37
C ALA A 81 -26.49 19.34 2.80
N LYS A 82 -26.32 18.33 3.66
CA LYS A 82 -25.80 18.53 5.02
C LYS A 82 -24.36 19.01 5.04
N ALA A 83 -23.47 18.38 4.29
CA ALA A 83 -22.07 18.77 4.16
C ALA A 83 -21.93 20.24 3.69
N LYS A 84 -22.73 20.66 2.70
CA LYS A 84 -22.77 22.07 2.24
C LYS A 84 -23.19 23.03 3.35
N ARG A 85 -24.23 22.72 4.13
CA ARG A 85 -24.66 23.56 5.29
C ARG A 85 -23.57 23.67 6.36
N LEU A 86 -22.78 22.62 6.53
CA LEU A 86 -21.67 22.57 7.48
C LEU A 86 -20.36 23.19 6.94
N GLY A 87 -20.33 23.62 5.67
CA GLY A 87 -19.12 24.13 5.03
C GLY A 87 -18.08 23.07 4.67
N LEU A 88 -18.46 21.79 4.66
CA LEU A 88 -17.60 20.63 4.37
C LEU A 88 -17.62 20.28 2.86
N TRP A 89 -17.28 21.23 2.00
CA TRP A 89 -17.42 21.08 0.54
C TRP A 89 -16.18 21.56 -0.21
N ASN A 90 -15.73 20.80 -1.22
CA ASN A 90 -14.55 21.14 -2.07
C ASN A 90 -13.27 21.45 -1.27
N MET A 91 -13.04 20.71 -0.19
CA MET A 91 -11.91 20.97 0.73
C MET A 91 -10.54 20.57 0.14
N PHE A 92 -10.55 19.79 -0.94
CA PHE A 92 -9.35 19.19 -1.54
C PHE A 92 -8.51 20.13 -2.40
N LEU A 93 -9.06 21.26 -2.83
CA LEU A 93 -8.35 22.24 -3.67
C LEU A 93 -7.52 23.16 -2.76
N PRO A 94 -6.18 23.04 -2.78
CA PRO A 94 -5.34 23.75 -1.82
C PRO A 94 -5.27 25.25 -2.14
N LYS A 95 -5.33 26.06 -1.07
CA LYS A 95 -5.40 27.54 -1.11
C LYS A 95 -4.22 28.21 -1.81
N ASN A 96 -3.06 27.56 -1.84
CA ASN A 96 -1.86 28.09 -2.48
C ASN A 96 -1.89 27.96 -4.02
N HIS A 97 -2.76 27.11 -4.58
CA HIS A 97 -2.81 26.84 -6.01
C HIS A 97 -4.16 27.17 -6.66
N PHE A 98 -5.24 27.19 -5.88
CA PHE A 98 -6.59 27.31 -6.42
C PHE A 98 -7.45 28.29 -5.61
N SER A 99 -8.16 29.16 -6.32
CA SER A 99 -9.13 30.09 -5.72
C SER A 99 -10.52 29.47 -5.55
N GLN A 100 -10.80 28.36 -6.24
CA GLN A 100 -12.11 27.68 -6.24
C GLN A 100 -12.32 26.74 -5.04
N GLY A 101 -11.29 26.51 -4.22
CA GLY A 101 -11.33 25.59 -3.08
C GLY A 101 -11.87 26.23 -1.80
N ALA A 102 -12.00 25.42 -0.73
CA ALA A 102 -12.46 25.89 0.58
C ALA A 102 -11.42 26.67 1.39
N GLY A 103 -10.24 26.94 0.83
CA GLY A 103 -9.19 27.74 1.46
C GLY A 103 -8.35 26.98 2.49
N PHE A 104 -8.21 25.65 2.37
CA PHE A 104 -7.34 24.83 3.20
C PHE A 104 -6.00 24.55 2.50
N SER A 105 -4.94 24.28 3.26
CA SER A 105 -3.67 23.79 2.73
C SER A 105 -3.72 22.27 2.44
N ASN A 106 -2.69 21.71 1.81
CA ASN A 106 -2.59 20.27 1.58
C ASN A 106 -2.49 19.50 2.90
N LEU A 107 -1.76 20.03 3.88
CA LEU A 107 -1.70 19.47 5.24
C LEU A 107 -3.07 19.47 5.90
N GLU A 108 -3.75 20.62 5.90
CA GLU A 108 -5.06 20.80 6.54
C GLU A 108 -6.08 19.83 5.93
N TYR A 109 -6.17 19.76 4.60
CA TYR A 109 -7.04 18.80 3.92
C TYR A 109 -6.57 17.35 4.09
N GLY A 110 -5.27 17.08 4.14
CA GLY A 110 -4.75 15.72 4.37
C GLY A 110 -5.26 15.12 5.68
N LEU A 111 -5.23 15.89 6.76
CA LEU A 111 -5.79 15.50 8.05
C LEU A 111 -7.31 15.23 7.96
N MET A 112 -8.03 16.02 7.17
CA MET A 112 -9.47 15.84 6.94
C MET A 112 -9.77 14.58 6.12
N ALA A 113 -8.96 14.33 5.09
CA ALA A 113 -9.08 13.17 4.21
C ALA A 113 -8.84 11.85 4.96
N GLU A 114 -8.09 11.86 6.05
CA GLU A 114 -7.97 10.70 6.95
C GLU A 114 -9.34 10.26 7.48
N TYR A 115 -10.16 11.18 7.97
CA TYR A 115 -11.52 10.84 8.42
C TYR A 115 -12.43 10.43 7.26
N LEU A 116 -12.33 11.11 6.11
CA LEU A 116 -13.12 10.74 4.93
C LEU A 116 -12.83 9.32 4.40
N GLY A 117 -11.69 8.73 4.76
CA GLY A 117 -11.32 7.36 4.41
C GLY A 117 -11.92 6.27 5.30
N ARG A 118 -12.67 6.65 6.34
CA ARG A 118 -13.33 5.70 7.27
C ARG A 118 -14.70 5.22 6.78
N SER A 119 -15.29 5.89 5.79
CA SER A 119 -16.64 5.62 5.28
C SER A 119 -16.66 5.60 3.76
N ARG A 120 -17.51 4.74 3.20
CA ARG A 120 -17.74 4.61 1.75
C ARG A 120 -18.40 5.86 1.16
N THR A 121 -19.27 6.53 1.91
CA THR A 121 -20.07 7.67 1.43
C THR A 121 -19.41 9.03 1.70
N ALA A 122 -18.55 9.14 2.73
CA ALA A 122 -18.01 10.42 3.21
C ALA A 122 -17.30 11.27 2.15
N SER A 123 -16.42 10.66 1.35
CA SER A 123 -15.68 11.41 0.32
C SER A 123 -16.61 11.96 -0.77
N GLU A 124 -17.68 11.26 -1.14
CA GLU A 124 -18.64 11.76 -2.13
C GLU A 124 -19.58 12.80 -1.55
N ALA A 125 -20.02 12.61 -0.30
CA ALA A 125 -20.84 13.56 0.44
C ALA A 125 -20.20 14.95 0.57
N THR A 126 -18.87 15.03 0.53
CA THR A 126 -18.08 16.28 0.67
C THR A 126 -17.50 16.79 -0.64
N ASN A 127 -17.84 16.15 -1.77
CA ASN A 127 -17.26 16.40 -3.10
C ASN A 127 -15.72 16.25 -3.18
N CYS A 128 -15.18 15.36 -2.34
CA CYS A 128 -13.76 15.07 -2.19
C CYS A 128 -13.38 13.66 -2.70
N ALA A 129 -14.25 13.02 -3.49
CA ALA A 129 -14.06 11.69 -4.04
C ALA A 129 -13.22 11.67 -5.32
N ALA A 130 -12.34 10.67 -5.44
CA ALA A 130 -11.71 10.30 -6.71
C ALA A 130 -12.74 9.65 -7.66
N PRO A 131 -12.55 9.72 -8.99
CA PRO A 131 -11.47 10.43 -9.70
C PRO A 131 -11.74 11.94 -9.88
N ASP A 132 -12.90 12.44 -9.44
CA ASP A 132 -13.38 13.79 -9.71
C ASP A 132 -12.47 14.88 -9.16
N THR A 133 -11.89 14.71 -7.96
CA THR A 133 -10.95 15.69 -7.41
C THR A 133 -9.76 15.93 -8.34
N GLY A 134 -9.11 14.87 -8.83
CA GLY A 134 -7.98 15.00 -9.74
C GLY A 134 -8.39 15.55 -11.11
N ASN A 135 -9.63 15.30 -11.54
CA ASN A 135 -10.16 15.83 -12.79
C ASN A 135 -10.49 17.33 -12.66
N MET A 136 -11.07 17.75 -11.53
CA MET A 136 -11.29 19.14 -11.19
C MET A 136 -9.98 19.91 -11.09
N GLU A 137 -8.94 19.35 -10.46
CA GLU A 137 -7.59 19.96 -10.41
C GLU A 137 -7.02 20.20 -11.82
N VAL A 138 -7.16 19.23 -12.73
CA VAL A 138 -6.71 19.39 -14.12
C VAL A 138 -7.44 20.52 -14.82
N ILE A 139 -8.77 20.56 -14.76
CA ILE A 139 -9.54 21.59 -15.47
C ILE A 139 -9.32 22.96 -14.81
N ALA A 140 -9.20 23.03 -13.49
CA ALA A 140 -8.92 24.28 -12.78
C ALA A 140 -7.54 24.85 -13.16
N LYS A 141 -6.52 24.00 -13.25
CA LYS A 141 -5.14 24.42 -13.54
C LYS A 141 -4.87 24.67 -15.02
N TYR A 142 -5.40 23.82 -15.89
CA TYR A 142 -5.01 23.76 -17.30
C TYR A 142 -6.15 24.05 -18.28
N GLY A 143 -7.40 24.10 -17.79
CA GLY A 143 -8.57 24.33 -18.63
C GLY A 143 -8.70 25.78 -19.07
N THR A 144 -9.24 25.97 -20.27
CA THR A 144 -9.67 27.30 -20.75
C THR A 144 -10.91 27.78 -19.99
N ASP A 145 -11.25 29.07 -20.08
CA ASP A 145 -12.45 29.60 -19.40
C ASP A 145 -13.74 28.93 -19.88
N ALA A 146 -13.82 28.59 -21.17
CA ALA A 146 -14.94 27.81 -21.71
C ALA A 146 -15.02 26.41 -21.09
N GLN A 147 -13.89 25.69 -21.01
CA GLN A 147 -13.82 24.36 -20.38
C GLN A 147 -14.16 24.42 -18.88
N LYS A 148 -13.69 25.46 -18.17
CA LYS A 148 -14.02 25.68 -16.76
C LYS A 148 -15.51 25.94 -16.56
N LYS A 149 -16.10 26.80 -17.38
CA LYS A 149 -17.55 27.09 -17.32
C LYS A 149 -18.39 25.84 -17.61
N GLU A 150 -18.02 25.08 -18.64
CA GLU A 150 -18.79 23.92 -19.08
C GLU A 150 -18.65 22.72 -18.13
N TRP A 151 -17.43 22.45 -17.64
CA TRP A 151 -17.12 21.19 -16.94
C TRP A 151 -16.72 21.38 -15.48
N LEU A 152 -15.87 22.37 -15.16
CA LEU A 152 -15.41 22.56 -13.78
C LEU A 152 -16.52 23.04 -12.85
N ALA A 153 -17.31 24.03 -13.29
CA ALA A 153 -18.42 24.56 -12.49
C ALA A 153 -19.42 23.47 -12.05
N PRO A 154 -20.01 22.64 -12.95
CA PRO A 154 -20.94 21.59 -12.51
C PRO A 154 -20.28 20.48 -11.69
N LEU A 155 -18.97 20.20 -11.87
CA LEU A 155 -18.21 19.29 -10.99
C LEU A 155 -18.06 19.87 -9.59
N LEU A 156 -17.70 21.15 -9.45
CA LEU A 156 -17.58 21.84 -8.16
C LEU A 156 -18.94 21.98 -7.44
N GLU A 157 -20.04 22.02 -8.18
CA GLU A 157 -21.40 22.01 -7.64
C GLU A 157 -21.88 20.62 -7.22
N GLY A 158 -21.19 19.56 -7.66
CA GLY A 158 -21.53 18.15 -7.41
C GLY A 158 -22.70 17.63 -8.24
N LYS A 159 -23.02 18.29 -9.37
CA LYS A 159 -24.14 17.95 -10.27
C LYS A 159 -23.80 16.85 -11.28
N ILE A 160 -22.54 16.80 -11.72
CA ILE A 160 -22.04 15.76 -12.62
C ILE A 160 -20.85 15.04 -11.97
N ARG A 161 -20.51 13.89 -12.54
CA ARG A 161 -19.30 13.12 -12.27
C ARG A 161 -18.43 13.07 -13.52
N SER A 162 -17.21 12.61 -13.36
CA SER A 162 -16.21 12.48 -14.40
C SER A 162 -15.41 11.18 -14.26
N ALA A 163 -14.73 10.78 -15.33
CA ALA A 163 -13.80 9.66 -15.31
C ALA A 163 -12.48 10.04 -16.00
N PHE A 164 -11.39 9.45 -15.55
CA PHE A 164 -10.08 9.59 -16.19
C PHE A 164 -9.70 8.33 -16.92
N LEU A 165 -9.36 8.48 -18.20
CA LEU A 165 -9.18 7.39 -19.15
C LEU A 165 -7.75 7.42 -19.68
N MET A 166 -6.86 6.70 -19.00
CA MET A 166 -5.45 6.57 -19.38
C MET A 166 -5.08 5.13 -19.69
N THR A 167 -5.34 4.21 -18.77
CA THR A 167 -4.91 2.82 -18.86
C THR A 167 -5.54 2.11 -20.06
N GLU A 168 -4.74 1.34 -20.79
CA GLU A 168 -5.15 0.54 -21.94
C GLU A 168 -4.96 -0.95 -21.63
N PRO A 169 -5.85 -1.85 -22.10
CA PRO A 169 -5.77 -3.27 -21.81
C PRO A 169 -4.60 -3.98 -22.53
N ASP A 170 -4.26 -3.52 -23.74
CA ASP A 170 -3.34 -4.24 -24.63
C ASP A 170 -1.88 -3.82 -24.49
N VAL A 171 -1.57 -2.92 -23.55
CA VAL A 171 -0.22 -2.43 -23.28
C VAL A 171 0.06 -2.23 -21.80
N ALA A 172 1.32 -2.37 -21.41
CA ALA A 172 1.80 -2.07 -20.07
C ALA A 172 1.74 -0.56 -19.81
N SER A 173 0.60 -0.10 -19.33
CA SER A 173 0.26 1.33 -19.13
C SER A 173 0.96 1.99 -17.94
N SER A 174 1.68 1.22 -17.13
CA SER A 174 2.56 1.75 -16.08
C SER A 174 3.68 2.62 -16.67
N ASP A 175 4.10 2.33 -17.90
CA ASP A 175 4.86 3.25 -18.72
C ASP A 175 3.89 4.00 -19.66
N ALA A 176 3.68 5.28 -19.38
CA ALA A 176 2.77 6.13 -20.13
C ALA A 176 3.19 6.36 -21.60
N THR A 177 4.46 6.08 -21.96
CA THR A 177 4.92 6.18 -23.36
C THR A 177 4.28 5.10 -24.25
N ASN A 178 3.84 3.98 -23.65
CA ASN A 178 3.23 2.85 -24.36
C ASN A 178 1.78 3.09 -24.80
N ILE A 179 1.12 4.16 -24.33
CA ILE A 179 -0.25 4.52 -24.71
C ILE A 179 -0.39 4.61 -26.24
N ARG A 180 -1.42 3.92 -26.79
CA ARG A 180 -1.65 3.75 -28.24
C ARG A 180 -2.98 4.31 -28.74
N LEU A 181 -3.94 4.65 -27.89
CA LEU A 181 -5.19 5.29 -28.33
C LEU A 181 -4.85 6.49 -29.21
N THR A 182 -5.34 6.47 -30.45
CA THR A 182 -4.97 7.47 -31.46
C THR A 182 -5.87 8.69 -31.35
N MET A 183 -5.29 9.88 -31.53
CA MET A 183 -6.01 11.17 -31.61
C MET A 183 -5.60 11.87 -32.90
N ARG A 184 -6.31 11.60 -34.00
CA ARG A 184 -6.01 12.22 -35.30
C ARG A 184 -6.81 13.50 -35.46
N LYS A 185 -6.13 14.61 -35.74
CA LYS A 185 -6.80 15.87 -36.07
C LYS A 185 -7.40 15.81 -37.47
N GLU A 186 -8.67 16.18 -37.61
CA GLU A 186 -9.38 16.32 -38.88
C GLU A 186 -10.15 17.63 -38.86
N GLY A 187 -9.64 18.65 -39.55
CA GLY A 187 -10.22 20.00 -39.51
C GLY A 187 -10.23 20.59 -38.11
N ASN A 188 -11.43 20.90 -37.59
CA ASN A 188 -11.65 21.44 -36.26
C ASN A 188 -12.02 20.37 -35.20
N GLU A 189 -11.80 19.09 -35.49
CA GLU A 189 -12.08 17.96 -34.59
C GLU A 189 -10.86 17.06 -34.41
N TYR A 190 -10.91 16.22 -33.37
CA TYR A 190 -10.09 15.02 -33.24
C TYR A 190 -10.95 13.77 -33.38
N VAL A 191 -10.43 12.78 -34.10
CA VAL A 191 -11.01 11.45 -34.24
C VAL A 191 -10.22 10.46 -33.37
N LEU A 192 -10.91 9.88 -32.39
CA LEU A 192 -10.34 8.98 -31.40
C LEU A 192 -10.65 7.51 -31.74
N ASN A 193 -9.62 6.66 -31.71
CA ASN A 193 -9.75 5.21 -31.87
C ASN A 193 -8.84 4.45 -30.89
N GLY A 194 -9.40 3.44 -30.22
CA GLY A 194 -8.66 2.58 -29.31
C GLY A 194 -9.53 2.03 -28.17
N SER A 195 -8.87 1.61 -27.09
CA SER A 195 -9.54 1.05 -25.91
C SER A 195 -8.92 1.62 -24.64
N LYS A 196 -9.73 1.84 -23.62
CA LYS A 196 -9.33 2.22 -22.25
C LYS A 196 -9.99 1.28 -21.26
N TRP A 197 -9.36 1.02 -20.13
CA TRP A 197 -9.95 0.21 -19.06
C TRP A 197 -9.56 0.75 -17.68
N TRP A 198 -10.18 0.22 -16.62
CA TRP A 198 -10.07 0.76 -15.27
C TRP A 198 -10.50 2.23 -15.17
N SER A 199 -11.51 2.60 -15.96
CA SER A 199 -12.08 3.95 -15.99
C SER A 199 -13.07 4.12 -14.85
N SER A 200 -12.54 4.44 -13.66
CA SER A 200 -13.34 4.57 -12.43
C SER A 200 -14.40 5.66 -12.56
N GLY A 201 -15.61 5.40 -12.07
CA GLY A 201 -16.73 6.34 -12.07
C GLY A 201 -17.51 6.40 -13.39
N ALA A 202 -17.06 5.72 -14.44
CA ALA A 202 -17.75 5.72 -15.73
C ALA A 202 -19.05 4.90 -15.74
N GLY A 203 -19.30 4.07 -14.71
CA GLY A 203 -20.57 3.36 -14.54
C GLY A 203 -21.68 4.26 -14.00
N ASP A 204 -21.33 5.39 -13.38
CA ASP A 204 -22.30 6.26 -12.73
C ASP A 204 -23.12 7.03 -13.78
N PRO A 205 -24.47 7.04 -13.71
CA PRO A 205 -25.30 7.74 -14.69
C PRO A 205 -25.07 9.27 -14.71
N ARG A 206 -24.48 9.83 -13.65
CA ARG A 206 -24.08 11.24 -13.57
C ARG A 206 -22.72 11.51 -14.19
N CYS A 207 -21.97 10.49 -14.63
CA CYS A 207 -20.69 10.67 -15.31
C CYS A 207 -20.91 11.26 -16.70
N LYS A 208 -20.62 12.57 -16.86
CA LYS A 208 -20.89 13.31 -18.10
C LYS A 208 -19.65 13.63 -18.91
N ILE A 209 -18.46 13.54 -18.31
CA ILE A 209 -17.21 13.91 -18.97
C ILE A 209 -16.08 12.93 -18.69
N TYR A 210 -15.36 12.58 -19.75
CA TYR A 210 -14.11 11.82 -19.69
C TYR A 210 -12.92 12.72 -19.96
N ILE A 211 -11.87 12.57 -19.15
CA ILE A 211 -10.55 13.16 -19.41
C ILE A 211 -9.70 12.05 -20.01
N VAL A 212 -9.46 12.10 -21.32
CA VAL A 212 -8.86 11.00 -22.08
C VAL A 212 -7.42 11.35 -22.46
N MET A 213 -6.48 10.45 -22.15
CA MET A 213 -5.11 10.53 -22.67
C MET A 213 -4.97 9.66 -23.91
N GLY A 214 -4.31 10.19 -24.95
CA GLY A 214 -4.00 9.44 -26.17
C GLY A 214 -2.85 10.08 -26.94
N LYS A 215 -2.47 9.43 -28.03
CA LYS A 215 -1.33 9.77 -28.88
C LYS A 215 -1.79 10.69 -30.01
N SER A 216 -1.46 11.98 -29.90
CA SER A 216 -1.83 13.01 -30.87
C SER A 216 -0.76 13.23 -31.94
N ASP A 217 0.51 13.01 -31.59
CA ASP A 217 1.63 13.11 -32.53
C ASP A 217 2.55 11.89 -32.35
N PRO A 218 2.20 10.73 -32.93
CA PRO A 218 2.98 9.49 -32.78
C PRO A 218 4.40 9.59 -33.35
N ASN A 219 4.68 10.57 -34.21
CA ASN A 219 5.94 10.72 -34.92
C ASN A 219 6.85 11.80 -34.29
N ASN A 220 6.44 12.41 -33.18
CA ASN A 220 7.29 13.37 -32.48
C ASN A 220 8.62 12.71 -32.06
N LYS A 221 9.73 13.40 -32.31
CA LYS A 221 11.07 12.93 -31.91
C LYS A 221 11.21 12.78 -30.40
N ASP A 222 10.50 13.61 -29.65
CA ASP A 222 10.43 13.53 -28.19
C ASP A 222 9.24 12.65 -27.79
N VAL A 223 9.53 11.45 -27.29
CA VAL A 223 8.50 10.47 -26.85
C VAL A 223 7.58 11.03 -25.76
N TYR A 224 8.02 12.03 -24.98
CA TYR A 224 7.22 12.66 -23.93
C TYR A 224 6.29 13.75 -24.45
N LYS A 225 6.36 14.08 -25.75
CA LYS A 225 5.49 15.02 -26.45
C LYS A 225 4.53 14.35 -27.44
N GLN A 226 4.46 13.02 -27.46
CA GLN A 226 3.59 12.30 -28.38
C GLN A 226 2.14 12.24 -27.91
N GLN A 227 1.89 12.44 -26.62
CA GLN A 227 0.58 12.27 -25.99
C GLN A 227 -0.03 13.60 -25.57
N SER A 228 -1.36 13.64 -25.65
CA SER A 228 -2.20 14.76 -25.26
C SER A 228 -3.34 14.31 -24.36
N VAL A 229 -4.00 15.28 -23.71
CA VAL A 229 -5.21 15.06 -22.90
C VAL A 229 -6.34 15.88 -23.50
N ILE A 230 -7.49 15.23 -23.72
CA ILE A 230 -8.68 15.84 -24.32
C ILE A 230 -9.93 15.53 -23.51
N LEU A 231 -10.82 16.52 -23.40
CA LEU A 231 -12.13 16.39 -22.78
C LEU A 231 -13.10 15.75 -23.77
N VAL A 232 -13.74 14.65 -23.37
CA VAL A 232 -14.67 13.88 -24.20
C VAL A 232 -16.00 13.69 -23.46
N PRO A 233 -17.11 14.29 -23.92
CA PRO A 233 -18.42 14.03 -23.34
C PRO A 233 -18.76 12.53 -23.36
N ALA A 234 -19.27 12.00 -22.26
CA ALA A 234 -19.49 10.55 -22.09
C ALA A 234 -20.48 9.96 -23.12
N GLY A 235 -21.43 10.77 -23.58
CA GLY A 235 -22.45 10.40 -24.57
C GLY A 235 -22.03 10.54 -26.04
N THR A 236 -20.78 10.88 -26.33
CA THR A 236 -20.33 11.08 -27.71
C THR A 236 -20.45 9.78 -28.53
N LYS A 237 -21.03 9.87 -29.73
CA LYS A 237 -21.20 8.74 -30.64
C LYS A 237 -19.88 8.02 -30.92
N GLY A 238 -19.90 6.69 -30.88
CA GLY A 238 -18.73 5.83 -31.10
C GLY A 238 -18.03 5.37 -29.81
N ILE A 239 -18.45 5.89 -28.65
CA ILE A 239 -18.05 5.37 -27.33
C ILE A 239 -18.92 4.14 -26.99
N THR A 240 -18.30 3.12 -26.41
CA THR A 240 -19.04 1.95 -25.91
C THR A 240 -18.39 1.45 -24.62
N ILE A 241 -19.16 1.41 -23.53
CA ILE A 241 -18.78 0.65 -22.32
C ILE A 241 -18.95 -0.83 -22.66
N LYS A 242 -17.85 -1.57 -22.75
CA LYS A 242 -17.83 -3.00 -23.07
C LYS A 242 -18.30 -3.86 -21.90
N ARG A 243 -17.86 -3.51 -20.70
CA ARG A 243 -18.19 -4.18 -19.44
C ARG A 243 -17.69 -3.36 -18.25
N MET A 244 -18.24 -3.64 -17.09
CA MET A 244 -17.70 -3.22 -15.80
C MET A 244 -16.70 -4.27 -15.28
N LEU A 245 -15.68 -3.81 -14.54
CA LEU A 245 -14.60 -4.63 -14.00
C LEU A 245 -14.80 -4.78 -12.48
N SER A 246 -14.50 -5.97 -11.97
CA SER A 246 -14.53 -6.26 -10.54
C SER A 246 -13.13 -6.33 -9.92
N VAL A 247 -13.02 -5.90 -8.68
CA VAL A 247 -11.86 -6.04 -7.79
C VAL A 247 -12.20 -7.11 -6.77
N TYR A 248 -11.60 -8.30 -6.89
CA TYR A 248 -11.88 -9.44 -5.99
C TYR A 248 -13.38 -9.76 -5.82
N GLY A 249 -14.16 -9.60 -6.89
CA GLY A 249 -15.61 -9.83 -6.87
C GLY A 249 -16.46 -8.61 -6.48
N TYR A 250 -15.87 -7.55 -5.96
CA TYR A 250 -16.55 -6.26 -5.77
C TYR A 250 -16.52 -5.44 -7.06
N ASP A 251 -17.65 -4.90 -7.48
CA ASP A 251 -17.77 -4.14 -8.74
C ASP A 251 -17.94 -2.63 -8.56
N ASP A 252 -18.14 -2.19 -7.31
CA ASP A 252 -18.27 -0.80 -6.90
C ASP A 252 -19.40 -0.02 -7.58
N ALA A 253 -20.50 -0.67 -7.96
CA ALA A 253 -21.66 0.04 -8.50
C ALA A 253 -22.18 1.15 -7.54
N PRO A 254 -22.78 2.23 -8.07
CA PRO A 254 -22.89 2.57 -9.49
C PRO A 254 -21.56 3.13 -10.06
N HIS A 255 -20.59 3.44 -9.19
CA HIS A 255 -19.33 4.08 -9.57
C HIS A 255 -18.54 3.23 -10.58
N GLY A 256 -18.16 2.02 -10.16
CA GLY A 256 -17.47 0.98 -10.90
C GLY A 256 -16.23 1.38 -11.68
N HIS A 257 -15.72 0.43 -12.46
CA HIS A 257 -14.55 0.59 -13.30
C HIS A 257 -14.83 0.07 -14.71
N ALA A 258 -14.96 0.95 -15.69
CA ALA A 258 -15.36 0.55 -17.04
C ALA A 258 -14.17 0.14 -17.92
N HIS A 259 -14.42 -0.83 -18.81
CA HIS A 259 -13.68 -1.04 -20.05
C HIS A 259 -14.44 -0.35 -21.19
N ILE A 260 -13.81 0.63 -21.84
CA ILE A 260 -14.42 1.53 -22.82
C ILE A 260 -13.67 1.43 -24.15
N SER A 261 -14.40 1.28 -25.27
CA SER A 261 -13.83 1.37 -26.62
C SER A 261 -14.24 2.66 -27.32
N PHE A 262 -13.32 3.20 -28.12
CA PHE A 262 -13.52 4.37 -28.99
C PHE A 262 -13.44 3.90 -30.45
N LYS A 263 -14.52 4.10 -31.22
CA LYS A 263 -14.56 3.79 -32.65
C LYS A 263 -15.03 5.02 -33.43
N GLY A 264 -14.08 5.75 -34.00
CA GLY A 264 -14.35 6.96 -34.78
C GLY A 264 -15.01 8.07 -33.97
N VAL A 265 -14.65 8.19 -32.68
CA VAL A 265 -15.24 9.18 -31.77
C VAL A 265 -14.74 10.57 -32.16
N ARG A 266 -15.64 11.45 -32.58
CA ARG A 266 -15.33 12.82 -32.99
C ARG A 266 -15.57 13.78 -31.83
N VAL A 267 -14.56 14.60 -31.53
CA VAL A 267 -14.66 15.65 -30.50
C VAL A 267 -14.09 16.96 -31.03
N PRO A 268 -14.68 18.12 -30.66
CA PRO A 268 -14.15 19.42 -31.07
C PRO A 268 -12.68 19.61 -30.62
N ALA A 269 -11.88 20.28 -31.44
CA ALA A 269 -10.50 20.62 -31.11
C ALA A 269 -10.38 21.53 -29.87
N SER A 270 -11.44 22.29 -29.55
CA SER A 270 -11.56 23.07 -28.32
C SER A 270 -11.63 22.20 -27.05
N GLY A 271 -11.84 20.88 -27.17
CA GLY A 271 -11.75 19.94 -26.06
C GLY A 271 -10.31 19.67 -25.60
N MET A 272 -9.29 20.07 -26.37
CA MET A 272 -7.88 19.87 -26.03
C MET A 272 -7.51 20.63 -24.74
N VAL A 273 -6.91 19.95 -23.78
CA VAL A 273 -6.47 20.57 -22.51
C VAL A 273 -5.03 21.04 -22.65
N LEU A 274 -4.76 22.31 -22.34
CA LEU A 274 -3.46 23.01 -22.46
C LEU A 274 -2.89 23.11 -23.87
N GLY A 275 -2.79 22.01 -24.61
CA GLY A 275 -2.27 21.94 -25.98
C GLY A 275 -1.78 20.55 -26.38
N GLU A 276 -1.52 20.38 -27.67
CA GLU A 276 -0.94 19.14 -28.20
C GLU A 276 0.44 18.84 -27.59
N GLY A 277 0.71 17.56 -27.30
CA GLY A 277 1.98 17.07 -26.75
C GLY A 277 2.21 17.41 -25.28
N ARG A 278 1.20 17.95 -24.58
CA ARG A 278 1.29 18.33 -23.16
C ARG A 278 0.75 17.28 -22.20
N GLY A 279 0.51 16.05 -22.67
CA GLY A 279 -0.13 14.99 -21.87
C GLY A 279 0.67 14.60 -20.62
N PHE A 280 2.00 14.45 -20.72
CA PHE A 280 2.84 14.11 -19.57
C PHE A 280 2.82 15.20 -18.48
N GLU A 281 2.84 16.47 -18.88
CA GLU A 281 2.79 17.59 -17.94
C GLU A 281 1.49 17.63 -17.15
N ILE A 282 0.37 17.44 -17.83
CA ILE A 282 -0.97 17.42 -17.21
C ILE A 282 -1.07 16.26 -16.22
N ILE A 283 -0.60 15.07 -16.60
CA ILE A 283 -0.71 13.86 -15.77
C ILE A 283 0.19 13.95 -14.53
N GLN A 284 1.43 14.44 -14.67
CA GLN A 284 2.29 14.65 -13.52
C GLN A 284 1.70 15.72 -12.58
N GLY A 285 1.08 16.77 -13.14
CA GLY A 285 0.36 17.78 -12.35
C GLY A 285 -0.83 17.21 -11.58
N ARG A 286 -1.59 16.29 -12.19
CA ARG A 286 -2.74 15.61 -11.58
C ARG A 286 -2.36 14.62 -10.48
N LEU A 287 -1.31 13.84 -10.69
CA LEU A 287 -0.98 12.71 -9.81
C LEU A 287 -0.20 13.10 -8.56
N GLY A 288 0.34 14.32 -8.45
CA GLY A 288 1.07 14.77 -7.26
C GLY A 288 0.18 14.83 -6.01
N PRO A 289 -0.76 15.79 -5.92
CA PRO A 289 -1.69 15.92 -4.78
C PRO A 289 -2.60 14.69 -4.60
N GLY A 290 -3.09 14.11 -5.70
CA GLY A 290 -3.94 12.92 -5.65
C GLY A 290 -3.35 11.75 -4.85
N ARG A 291 -2.03 11.52 -4.94
CA ARG A 291 -1.34 10.45 -4.22
C ARG A 291 -1.37 10.64 -2.70
N ILE A 292 -1.22 11.86 -2.20
CA ILE A 292 -1.31 12.12 -0.75
C ILE A 292 -2.75 12.05 -0.25
N HIS A 293 -3.74 12.42 -1.07
CA HIS A 293 -5.15 12.27 -0.72
C HIS A 293 -5.56 10.80 -0.54
N HIS A 294 -5.10 9.93 -1.46
CA HIS A 294 -5.31 8.49 -1.32
C HIS A 294 -4.58 7.89 -0.12
N ALA A 295 -3.35 8.34 0.14
CA ALA A 295 -2.59 7.90 1.32
C ALA A 295 -3.32 8.25 2.62
N MET A 296 -3.80 9.49 2.78
CA MET A 296 -4.54 9.87 3.99
C MET A 296 -5.82 9.07 4.16
N ARG A 297 -6.62 8.88 3.10
CA ARG A 297 -7.81 8.02 3.18
C ARG A 297 -7.48 6.57 3.59
N ALA A 298 -6.38 6.02 3.08
CA ALA A 298 -5.95 4.67 3.44
C ALA A 298 -5.51 4.56 4.92
N ILE A 299 -4.91 5.62 5.49
CA ILE A 299 -4.68 5.71 6.94
C ILE A 299 -6.02 5.69 7.70
N GLY A 300 -7.02 6.42 7.22
CA GLY A 300 -8.39 6.38 7.73
C GLY A 300 -8.98 4.97 7.75
N SER A 301 -8.86 4.26 6.64
CA SER A 301 -9.31 2.86 6.55
C SER A 301 -8.55 1.95 7.52
N ALA A 302 -7.25 2.16 7.73
CA ALA A 302 -6.46 1.40 8.70
C ALA A 302 -6.89 1.68 10.16
N GLU A 303 -7.14 2.94 10.52
CA GLU A 303 -7.70 3.31 11.83
C GLU A 303 -9.06 2.65 12.03
N LYS A 304 -9.93 2.67 11.01
CA LYS A 304 -11.23 2.00 11.09
C LYS A 304 -11.08 0.49 11.31
N ALA A 305 -10.17 -0.16 10.59
CA ALA A 305 -9.91 -1.58 10.80
C ALA A 305 -9.35 -1.89 12.20
N LEU A 306 -8.52 -1.01 12.75
CA LEU A 306 -8.05 -1.12 14.13
C LEU A 306 -9.20 -0.97 15.14
N GLU A 307 -10.15 -0.07 14.93
CA GLU A 307 -11.38 0.02 15.76
C GLU A 307 -12.18 -1.29 15.72
N TRP A 308 -12.41 -1.85 14.53
CA TRP A 308 -13.08 -3.16 14.38
C TRP A 308 -12.31 -4.27 15.09
N MET A 309 -10.99 -4.30 14.96
CA MET A 309 -10.13 -5.25 15.67
C MET A 309 -10.28 -5.11 17.19
N LEU A 310 -10.19 -3.89 17.72
CA LEU A 310 -10.31 -3.62 19.16
C LEU A 310 -11.69 -4.01 19.70
N ALA A 311 -12.77 -3.72 18.96
CA ALA A 311 -14.12 -4.14 19.31
C ALA A 311 -14.23 -5.67 19.37
N ARG A 312 -13.68 -6.36 18.36
CA ARG A 312 -13.73 -7.83 18.27
C ARG A 312 -12.96 -8.53 19.38
N ILE A 313 -11.75 -8.07 19.66
CA ILE A 313 -10.88 -8.80 20.60
C ILE A 313 -11.33 -8.63 22.05
N ASN A 314 -12.20 -7.64 22.31
CA ASN A 314 -12.80 -7.38 23.62
C ASN A 314 -14.28 -7.79 23.68
N ASP A 315 -14.81 -8.45 22.66
CA ASP A 315 -16.18 -8.99 22.67
C ASP A 315 -16.26 -10.16 23.68
N PRO A 316 -17.09 -10.06 24.74
CA PRO A 316 -17.19 -11.09 25.77
C PRO A 316 -17.70 -12.43 25.24
N ALA A 317 -18.36 -12.45 24.07
CA ALA A 317 -18.84 -13.67 23.43
C ALA A 317 -17.75 -14.40 22.63
N LYS A 318 -16.55 -13.81 22.44
CA LYS A 318 -15.49 -14.37 21.58
C LYS A 318 -14.34 -14.89 22.44
N LYS A 319 -14.51 -16.11 22.96
CA LYS A 319 -13.57 -16.75 23.88
C LYS A 319 -13.02 -18.10 23.41
N PRO A 320 -12.15 -18.14 22.38
CA PRO A 320 -11.50 -19.38 22.02
C PRO A 320 -10.64 -19.87 23.19
N PHE A 321 -10.67 -21.19 23.44
CA PHE A 321 -9.88 -21.81 24.52
C PHE A 321 -10.14 -21.17 25.91
N GLY A 322 -11.36 -20.68 26.15
CA GLY A 322 -11.80 -20.17 27.45
C GLY A 322 -11.30 -18.76 27.82
N LYS A 323 -10.60 -18.06 26.91
CA LYS A 323 -10.06 -16.71 27.16
C LYS A 323 -10.52 -15.73 26.10
N SER A 324 -10.66 -14.46 26.47
CA SER A 324 -10.87 -13.38 25.52
C SER A 324 -9.72 -13.32 24.52
N LEU A 325 -10.00 -12.96 23.27
CA LEU A 325 -8.98 -12.77 22.24
C LEU A 325 -7.88 -11.78 22.69
N SER A 326 -8.26 -10.73 23.43
CA SER A 326 -7.32 -9.76 24.00
C SER A 326 -6.35 -10.32 25.06
N GLU A 327 -6.59 -11.52 25.59
CA GLU A 327 -5.69 -12.20 26.53
C GLU A 327 -4.61 -13.04 25.82
N HIS A 328 -4.72 -13.23 24.51
CA HIS A 328 -3.71 -13.94 23.72
C HIS A 328 -2.59 -12.97 23.31
N GLY A 329 -1.35 -13.22 23.75
CA GLY A 329 -0.21 -12.31 23.55
C GLY A 329 0.04 -11.89 22.10
N VAL A 330 -0.18 -12.79 21.14
CA VAL A 330 -0.05 -12.50 19.69
C VAL A 330 -1.03 -11.41 19.23
N ILE A 331 -2.25 -11.41 19.77
CA ILE A 331 -3.28 -10.42 19.41
C ILE A 331 -2.89 -9.04 19.95
N LEU A 332 -2.40 -8.95 21.19
CA LEU A 332 -1.90 -7.70 21.76
C LEU A 332 -0.67 -7.17 21.00
N GLU A 333 0.23 -8.05 20.55
CA GLU A 333 1.36 -7.67 19.69
C GLU A 333 0.87 -7.04 18.38
N TRP A 334 -0.18 -7.61 17.76
CA TRP A 334 -0.77 -7.05 16.53
C TRP A 334 -1.39 -5.67 16.74
N VAL A 335 -2.09 -5.45 17.86
CA VAL A 335 -2.60 -4.12 18.23
C VAL A 335 -1.45 -3.11 18.32
N ALA A 336 -0.37 -3.48 19.04
CA ALA A 336 0.79 -2.60 19.20
C ALA A 336 1.47 -2.29 17.86
N LYS A 337 1.70 -3.31 17.02
CA LYS A 337 2.28 -3.13 15.68
C LYS A 337 1.42 -2.25 14.79
N SER A 338 0.10 -2.48 14.76
CA SER A 338 -0.82 -1.68 13.96
C SER A 338 -0.78 -0.21 14.36
N ARG A 339 -0.77 0.11 15.66
CA ARG A 339 -0.64 1.49 16.13
C ARG A 339 0.69 2.13 15.69
N ILE A 340 1.82 1.45 15.87
CA ILE A 340 3.14 1.93 15.46
C ILE A 340 3.18 2.20 13.95
N GLU A 341 2.69 1.26 13.15
CA GLU A 341 2.73 1.34 11.69
C GLU A 341 1.83 2.46 11.16
N ILE A 342 0.61 2.61 11.70
CA ILE A 342 -0.31 3.70 11.36
C ILE A 342 0.31 5.06 11.65
N ASP A 343 0.86 5.24 12.86
CA ASP A 343 1.40 6.52 13.28
C ASP A 343 2.66 6.88 12.47
N ALA A 344 3.54 5.92 12.20
CA ALA A 344 4.72 6.12 11.34
C ALA A 344 4.32 6.50 9.91
N ALA A 345 3.35 5.81 9.33
CA ALA A 345 2.83 6.10 8.00
C ALA A 345 2.21 7.51 7.94
N ARG A 346 1.41 7.89 8.95
CA ARG A 346 0.82 9.24 9.06
C ARG A 346 1.87 10.33 9.04
N LEU A 347 2.94 10.20 9.82
CA LEU A 347 4.01 11.19 9.85
C LEU A 347 4.71 11.37 8.49
N ILE A 348 4.86 10.28 7.72
CA ILE A 348 5.43 10.35 6.36
C ILE A 348 4.52 11.15 5.42
N VAL A 349 3.20 10.94 5.48
CA VAL A 349 2.27 11.70 4.64
C VAL A 349 2.21 13.17 5.07
N LEU A 350 2.21 13.46 6.38
CA LEU A 350 2.22 14.84 6.87
C LEU A 350 3.48 15.58 6.47
N ASN A 351 4.65 14.93 6.50
CA ASN A 351 5.89 15.52 6.01
C ASN A 351 5.81 15.85 4.51
N ALA A 352 5.22 14.96 3.70
CA ALA A 352 4.97 15.25 2.29
C ALA A 352 4.04 16.48 2.12
N ALA A 353 2.94 16.54 2.86
CA ALA A 353 1.97 17.63 2.78
C ALA A 353 2.54 18.98 3.20
N ILE A 354 3.30 19.03 4.32
CA ILE A 354 3.99 20.26 4.78
C ILE A 354 4.97 20.74 3.70
N LYS A 355 5.77 19.83 3.13
CA LYS A 355 6.75 20.18 2.10
C LYS A 355 6.09 20.71 0.81
N ILE A 356 4.91 20.21 0.47
CA ILE A 356 4.11 20.73 -0.65
C ILE A 356 3.59 22.13 -0.32
N ASP A 357 3.09 22.35 0.91
CA ASP A 357 2.55 23.64 1.33
C ASP A 357 3.63 24.74 1.40
N GLU A 358 4.84 24.40 1.85
CA GLU A 358 5.98 25.33 1.91
C GLU A 358 6.58 25.64 0.52
N LYS A 359 6.45 24.72 -0.43
CA LYS A 359 7.05 24.81 -1.75
C LYS A 359 6.06 24.39 -2.83
N ASP A 360 6.23 23.17 -3.36
CA ASP A 360 5.39 22.59 -4.39
C ASP A 360 5.49 21.05 -4.40
N ALA A 361 4.61 20.41 -5.16
CA ALA A 361 4.62 18.95 -5.34
C ALA A 361 5.89 18.40 -5.98
N LYS A 362 6.60 19.19 -6.78
CA LYS A 362 7.84 18.77 -7.45
C LYS A 362 9.01 18.66 -6.46
N SER A 363 9.03 19.52 -5.45
CA SER A 363 10.02 19.49 -4.37
C SER A 363 9.80 18.32 -3.41
N ALA A 364 8.58 17.81 -3.32
CA ALA A 364 8.16 16.73 -2.43
C ALA A 364 8.09 15.33 -3.09
N LEU A 365 8.66 15.16 -4.29
CA LEU A 365 8.57 13.89 -5.04
C LEU A 365 9.05 12.67 -4.25
N LYS A 366 10.10 12.83 -3.44
CA LYS A 366 10.64 11.76 -2.59
C LYS A 366 9.61 11.34 -1.54
N GLU A 367 9.06 12.31 -0.82
CA GLU A 367 8.10 12.10 0.26
C GLU A 367 6.77 11.55 -0.26
N ILE A 368 6.29 12.05 -1.42
CA ILE A 368 5.10 11.52 -2.10
C ILE A 368 5.30 10.06 -2.51
N ALA A 369 6.47 9.71 -3.05
CA ALA A 369 6.78 8.33 -3.41
C ALA A 369 6.84 7.41 -2.19
N GLN A 370 7.46 7.87 -1.09
CA GLN A 370 7.48 7.13 0.18
C GLN A 370 6.07 6.85 0.70
N ALA A 371 5.21 7.88 0.74
CA ALA A 371 3.82 7.74 1.16
C ALA A 371 3.05 6.76 0.27
N LYS A 372 3.17 6.89 -1.06
CA LYS A 372 2.45 6.07 -2.04
C LYS A 372 2.79 4.58 -1.94
N VAL A 373 3.99 4.22 -1.50
CA VAL A 373 4.43 2.82 -1.36
C VAL A 373 4.13 2.29 0.05
N LEU A 374 4.48 3.04 1.09
CA LEU A 374 4.37 2.57 2.47
C LEU A 374 2.91 2.43 2.92
N VAL A 375 2.08 3.44 2.62
CA VAL A 375 0.77 3.58 3.24
C VAL A 375 -0.21 2.47 2.83
N PRO A 376 -0.36 2.12 1.52
CA PRO A 376 -1.22 1.00 1.14
C PRO A 376 -0.77 -0.34 1.75
N THR A 377 0.54 -0.56 1.85
CA THR A 377 1.10 -1.78 2.46
C THR A 377 0.78 -1.86 3.95
N MET A 378 0.96 -0.75 4.67
CA MET A 378 0.57 -0.63 6.08
C MET A 378 -0.93 -0.90 6.25
N ALA A 379 -1.77 -0.20 5.48
CA ALA A 379 -3.22 -0.32 5.61
C ALA A 379 -3.70 -1.75 5.36
N LEU A 380 -3.18 -2.43 4.32
CA LEU A 380 -3.47 -3.85 4.07
C LEU A 380 -3.07 -4.74 5.24
N THR A 381 -1.90 -4.50 5.83
CA THR A 381 -1.39 -5.30 6.97
C THR A 381 -2.28 -5.14 8.19
N VAL A 382 -2.73 -3.92 8.49
CA VAL A 382 -3.64 -3.65 9.60
C VAL A 382 -5.02 -4.25 9.35
N ILE A 383 -5.57 -4.08 8.14
CA ILE A 383 -6.87 -4.65 7.77
C ILE A 383 -6.83 -6.18 7.85
N ASP A 384 -5.75 -6.81 7.37
CA ASP A 384 -5.60 -8.28 7.41
C ASP A 384 -5.54 -8.83 8.84
N ARG A 385 -4.84 -8.15 9.76
CA ARG A 385 -4.86 -8.48 11.19
C ARG A 385 -6.28 -8.40 11.76
N ALA A 386 -7.06 -7.38 11.37
CA ALA A 386 -8.45 -7.24 11.78
C ALA A 386 -9.31 -8.38 11.22
N VAL A 387 -9.19 -8.70 9.92
CA VAL A 387 -9.84 -9.85 9.28
C VAL A 387 -9.58 -11.14 10.07
N GLN A 388 -8.31 -11.39 10.41
CA GLN A 388 -7.91 -12.58 11.16
C GLN A 388 -8.55 -12.65 12.56
N CYS A 389 -8.68 -11.51 13.27
CA CYS A 389 -9.34 -11.46 14.57
C CYS A 389 -10.85 -11.78 14.50
N PHE A 390 -11.48 -11.54 13.34
CA PHE A 390 -12.87 -11.92 13.09
C PHE A 390 -13.05 -13.38 12.64
N GLY A 391 -11.97 -14.06 12.22
CA GLY A 391 -12.05 -15.40 11.65
C GLY A 391 -12.90 -15.41 10.37
N ALA A 392 -13.79 -16.39 10.22
CA ALA A 392 -14.66 -16.49 9.04
C ALA A 392 -15.53 -15.24 8.79
N ALA A 393 -15.93 -14.52 9.86
CA ALA A 393 -16.70 -13.28 9.71
C ALA A 393 -15.89 -12.13 9.10
N GLY A 394 -14.55 -12.20 9.15
CA GLY A 394 -13.68 -11.17 8.59
C GLY A 394 -13.61 -11.18 7.06
N ILE A 395 -14.00 -12.31 6.44
CA ILE A 395 -13.98 -12.49 4.98
C ILE A 395 -15.38 -12.48 4.34
N CYS A 396 -16.45 -12.31 5.14
CA CYS A 396 -17.82 -12.24 4.66
C CYS A 396 -18.39 -10.81 4.75
N GLN A 397 -19.59 -10.64 4.19
CA GLN A 397 -20.31 -9.38 4.08
C GLN A 397 -20.80 -8.79 5.41
N ASP A 398 -20.73 -9.54 6.52
CA ASP A 398 -21.17 -9.07 7.84
C ASP A 398 -20.20 -8.05 8.46
N THR A 399 -19.02 -7.88 7.85
CA THR A 399 -18.06 -6.84 8.21
C THR A 399 -17.61 -6.08 6.96
N PRO A 400 -17.19 -4.81 7.09
CA PRO A 400 -16.64 -4.07 5.96
C PRO A 400 -15.21 -4.52 5.59
N LEU A 401 -14.58 -5.38 6.37
CA LEU A 401 -13.14 -5.65 6.33
C LEU A 401 -12.69 -6.25 4.99
N ALA A 402 -13.45 -7.20 4.45
CA ALA A 402 -13.13 -7.83 3.16
C ALA A 402 -13.15 -6.82 2.00
N ASN A 403 -14.17 -5.95 1.97
CA ASN A 403 -14.25 -4.88 0.97
C ASN A 403 -13.14 -3.84 1.18
N MET A 404 -12.90 -3.41 2.42
CA MET A 404 -11.80 -2.49 2.76
C MET A 404 -10.44 -3.01 2.29
N TRP A 405 -10.16 -4.30 2.49
CA TRP A 405 -8.93 -4.93 2.04
C TRP A 405 -8.83 -4.91 0.50
N ALA A 406 -9.89 -5.35 -0.18
CA ALA A 406 -9.94 -5.42 -1.64
C ALA A 406 -9.73 -4.03 -2.28
N GLN A 407 -10.41 -3.01 -1.76
CA GLN A 407 -10.28 -1.63 -2.20
C GLN A 407 -8.88 -1.07 -1.94
N THR A 408 -8.33 -1.28 -0.74
CA THR A 408 -6.97 -0.83 -0.39
C THR A 408 -5.92 -1.51 -1.28
N ARG A 409 -6.14 -2.77 -1.67
CA ARG A 409 -5.21 -3.51 -2.53
C ARG A 409 -5.05 -2.87 -3.90
N THR A 410 -6.08 -2.19 -4.41
CA THR A 410 -6.02 -1.46 -5.68
C THR A 410 -5.00 -0.32 -5.63
N LEU A 411 -4.80 0.32 -4.46
CA LEU A 411 -3.93 1.48 -4.30
C LEU A 411 -2.44 1.16 -4.48
N ARG A 412 -2.06 -0.13 -4.46
CA ARG A 412 -0.70 -0.59 -4.81
C ARG A 412 -0.46 -0.65 -6.34
N ILE A 413 -1.51 -0.43 -7.14
CA ILE A 413 -1.49 -0.49 -8.61
C ILE A 413 -1.93 0.86 -9.19
N ALA A 414 -3.04 1.41 -8.69
CA ALA A 414 -3.58 2.70 -9.09
C ALA A 414 -2.56 3.84 -8.87
N ASP A 415 -2.61 4.86 -9.73
CA ASP A 415 -1.70 6.02 -9.73
C ASP A 415 -0.19 5.67 -9.77
N GLY A 416 0.12 4.51 -10.33
CA GLY A 416 1.46 3.95 -10.50
C GLY A 416 1.70 2.79 -9.53
N PRO A 417 2.12 1.61 -10.04
CA PRO A 417 2.51 0.48 -9.19
C PRO A 417 3.66 0.81 -8.26
N ASP A 418 3.72 0.13 -7.12
CA ASP A 418 4.77 0.34 -6.10
C ASP A 418 6.17 0.23 -6.71
N GLU A 419 6.39 -0.73 -7.62
CA GLU A 419 7.69 -1.00 -8.24
C GLU A 419 8.19 0.18 -9.09
N VAL A 420 7.29 0.92 -9.74
CA VAL A 420 7.65 2.12 -10.51
C VAL A 420 8.12 3.23 -9.57
N HIS A 421 7.42 3.42 -8.44
CA HIS A 421 7.79 4.41 -7.43
C HIS A 421 9.11 4.04 -6.73
N LEU A 422 9.28 2.77 -6.38
CA LEU A 422 10.51 2.24 -5.77
C LEU A 422 11.70 2.37 -6.71
N GLN A 423 11.54 2.04 -8.00
CA GLN A 423 12.62 2.17 -8.97
C GLN A 423 13.06 3.63 -9.12
N GLN A 424 12.12 4.56 -9.24
CA GLN A 424 12.43 5.99 -9.38
C GLN A 424 13.07 6.56 -8.11
N LEU A 425 12.55 6.19 -6.94
CA LEU A 425 13.10 6.58 -5.64
C LEU A 425 14.54 6.05 -5.47
N GLY A 426 14.76 4.76 -5.73
CA GLY A 426 16.07 4.12 -5.63
C GLY A 426 17.09 4.71 -6.59
N LYS A 427 16.71 4.96 -7.85
CA LYS A 427 17.57 5.65 -8.83
C LYS A 427 17.97 7.04 -8.35
N ASN A 428 17.04 7.80 -7.79
CA ASN A 428 17.31 9.15 -7.33
C ASN A 428 18.19 9.16 -6.07
N GLU A 429 17.95 8.27 -5.12
CA GLU A 429 18.76 8.14 -3.91
C GLU A 429 20.20 7.72 -4.26
N ASN A 430 20.37 6.78 -5.19
CA ASN A 430 21.69 6.27 -5.61
C ASN A 430 22.58 7.32 -6.32
N LYS A 431 22.01 8.41 -6.86
CA LYS A 431 22.80 9.51 -7.46
C LYS A 431 23.75 10.16 -6.45
N ARG A 432 23.47 10.04 -5.15
CA ARG A 432 24.33 10.53 -4.06
C ARG A 432 25.59 9.69 -3.85
N GLY A 433 25.73 8.54 -4.52
CA GLY A 433 26.81 7.58 -4.27
C GLY A 433 28.22 8.16 -4.37
N LYS A 434 28.47 9.02 -5.37
CA LYS A 434 29.78 9.69 -5.53
C LYS A 434 30.10 10.61 -4.35
N GLU A 435 29.15 11.48 -3.98
CA GLU A 435 29.31 12.42 -2.86
C GLU A 435 29.51 11.69 -1.52
N VAL A 436 28.70 10.65 -1.27
CA VAL A 436 28.81 9.81 -0.07
C VAL A 436 30.18 9.12 -0.04
N ARG A 437 30.65 8.61 -1.18
CA ARG A 437 31.96 7.97 -1.26
C ARG A 437 33.08 8.94 -0.91
N GLU A 438 33.10 10.11 -1.55
CA GLU A 438 34.10 11.14 -1.26
C GLU A 438 34.06 11.60 0.21
N LYS A 439 32.87 11.70 0.81
CA LYS A 439 32.72 11.99 2.24
C LYS A 439 33.35 10.91 3.12
N LEU A 440 33.09 9.63 2.82
CA LEU A 440 33.67 8.50 3.56
C LEU A 440 35.19 8.47 3.42
N ASP A 441 35.72 8.69 2.21
CA ASP A 441 37.17 8.74 1.99
C ASP A 441 37.83 9.88 2.81
N ARG A 442 37.20 11.06 2.88
CA ARG A 442 37.68 12.16 3.76
C ARG A 442 37.63 11.80 5.24
N GLN A 443 36.56 11.14 5.69
CA GLN A 443 36.42 10.69 7.08
C GLN A 443 37.50 9.66 7.44
N MET A 444 37.81 8.74 6.52
CA MET A 444 38.89 7.77 6.70
C MET A 444 40.25 8.45 6.81
N GLN A 445 40.57 9.40 5.92
CA GLN A 445 41.82 10.16 5.98
C GLN A 445 41.96 10.96 7.28
N ALA A 446 40.88 11.60 7.74
CA ALA A 446 40.87 12.34 8.99
C ALA A 446 41.07 11.42 10.20
N ALA A 447 40.42 10.25 10.19
CA ALA A 447 40.58 9.28 11.26
C ALA A 447 42.01 8.68 11.28
N ASP A 448 42.63 8.43 10.12
CA ASP A 448 44.04 8.03 10.04
C ASP A 448 44.98 9.10 10.61
N ALA A 449 44.71 10.38 10.34
CA ALA A 449 45.48 11.49 10.91
C ALA A 449 45.37 11.53 12.45
N LEU A 450 44.16 11.37 12.99
CA LEU A 450 43.92 11.29 14.43
C LEU A 450 44.63 10.08 15.05
N MET A 451 44.57 8.91 14.42
CA MET A 451 45.25 7.71 14.93
C MET A 451 46.76 7.90 15.02
N ARG A 452 47.38 8.54 14.02
CA ARG A 452 48.79 8.93 14.07
C ARG A 452 49.07 9.92 15.19
N GLN A 453 48.22 10.94 15.36
CA GLN A 453 48.34 11.93 16.43
C GLN A 453 48.32 11.30 17.83
N TYR A 454 47.46 10.30 18.06
CA TYR A 454 47.34 9.61 19.35
C TYR A 454 48.22 8.35 19.48
N ASN A 455 49.07 8.06 18.50
CA ASN A 455 49.93 6.87 18.44
C ASN A 455 49.16 5.54 18.63
N MET A 456 47.97 5.45 18.03
CA MET A 456 47.07 4.31 18.12
C MET A 456 47.09 3.47 16.84
N GLN A 457 46.85 2.16 16.96
CA GLN A 457 46.73 1.24 15.82
C GLN A 457 45.25 0.93 15.51
N PRO A 458 44.84 0.89 14.22
CA PRO A 458 43.45 0.59 13.84
C PRO A 458 43.01 -0.80 14.31
N LYS A 459 41.81 -0.89 14.90
CA LYS A 459 41.15 -2.18 15.17
C LYS A 459 40.26 -2.56 13.99
N ALA A 460 40.45 -3.76 13.46
CA ALA A 460 39.87 -4.22 12.18
C ALA A 460 38.33 -4.13 12.05
N HIS A 461 37.57 -4.13 13.14
CA HIS A 461 36.09 -4.11 13.13
C HIS A 461 35.50 -2.69 13.01
N LEU A 462 36.30 -1.62 13.06
CA LEU A 462 35.85 -0.22 12.94
C LEU A 462 36.26 0.43 11.60
N PHE A 463 37.15 -0.22 10.85
CA PHE A 463 37.77 0.30 9.62
C PHE A 463 37.72 -0.69 8.45
N ALA A 464 36.77 -1.63 8.47
CA ALA A 464 36.65 -2.64 7.44
C ALA A 464 36.15 -2.05 6.11
N TYR A 465 37.13 -1.78 5.24
CA TYR A 465 37.12 -1.75 3.78
C TYR A 465 36.52 -0.55 3.04
N PHE A 466 37.41 0.39 2.75
CA PHE A 466 37.59 0.92 1.39
C PHE A 466 39.07 1.21 1.12
N THR A 467 39.92 0.19 1.24
CA THR A 467 41.24 0.24 0.61
C THR A 467 41.02 0.37 -0.89
N SER A 468 41.52 1.45 -1.49
CA SER A 468 41.70 1.51 -2.93
C SER A 468 42.51 0.29 -3.32
N LEU A 469 41.98 -0.54 -4.22
CA LEU A 469 42.82 -1.40 -5.05
C LEU A 469 43.65 -0.45 -5.91
N THR A 470 44.78 0.02 -5.40
CA THR A 470 45.86 0.48 -6.26
C THR A 470 46.36 -0.74 -7.04
N PRO A 471 46.59 -0.67 -8.36
CA PRO A 471 46.81 -1.85 -9.20
C PRO A 471 48.12 -2.63 -8.96
N THR A 472 48.88 -2.36 -7.90
CA THR A 472 50.29 -2.82 -7.80
C THR A 472 50.70 -3.33 -6.41
N SER A 473 49.76 -3.73 -5.57
CA SER A 473 50.12 -4.32 -4.28
C SER A 473 50.31 -5.84 -4.42
N THR A 474 51.53 -6.29 -4.70
CA THR A 474 51.91 -7.71 -4.63
C THR A 474 51.84 -8.17 -3.17
N ILE A 475 50.90 -9.06 -2.85
CA ILE A 475 50.82 -9.68 -1.51
C ILE A 475 51.71 -10.92 -1.51
N GLN A 476 52.84 -10.87 -0.80
CA GLN A 476 53.65 -12.06 -0.53
C GLN A 476 53.18 -12.73 0.77
N PHE A 477 52.75 -13.99 0.68
CA PHE A 477 52.46 -14.81 1.84
C PHE A 477 53.69 -15.63 2.23
N HIS A 478 54.15 -15.49 3.48
CA HIS A 478 55.15 -16.38 4.08
C HIS A 478 54.44 -17.38 4.99
N PHE A 479 54.39 -18.65 4.58
CA PHE A 479 53.95 -19.74 5.45
C PHE A 479 55.16 -20.38 6.13
N LYS A 480 55.22 -20.29 7.46
CA LYS A 480 56.18 -21.04 8.28
C LYS A 480 55.47 -22.31 8.78
N ASN A 481 55.86 -23.48 8.26
CA ASN A 481 55.43 -24.77 8.81
C ASN A 481 56.40 -25.17 9.94
N PRO A 482 55.93 -25.47 11.18
CA PRO A 482 56.84 -25.71 12.31
C PRO A 482 57.66 -27.00 12.26
N ASN A 483 57.39 -27.96 11.36
CA ASN A 483 57.93 -29.32 11.47
C ASN A 483 58.76 -29.86 10.28
N THR A 484 59.26 -29.03 9.37
CA THR A 484 60.22 -29.48 8.34
C THR A 484 61.26 -28.40 7.98
N LYS A 485 62.50 -28.82 7.67
CA LYS A 485 63.65 -27.96 7.27
C LYS A 485 63.29 -26.97 6.15
N PRO A 486 63.97 -25.81 6.05
CA PRO A 486 63.47 -24.65 5.32
C PRO A 486 63.67 -24.82 3.80
N HIS A 487 62.58 -24.92 3.05
CA HIS A 487 62.56 -24.56 1.64
C HIS A 487 61.50 -23.48 1.42
N ILE A 488 61.94 -22.31 0.93
CA ILE A 488 61.09 -21.18 0.60
C ILE A 488 60.53 -21.43 -0.80
N HIS A 489 59.21 -21.63 -0.91
CA HIS A 489 58.52 -21.54 -2.21
C HIS A 489 57.81 -20.20 -2.32
N ILE A 490 58.27 -19.36 -3.25
CA ILE A 490 57.63 -18.09 -3.62
C ILE A 490 56.62 -18.39 -4.74
N TYR A 491 55.33 -18.17 -4.49
CA TYR A 491 54.32 -18.15 -5.54
C TYR A 491 53.90 -16.71 -5.81
N THR A 492 54.12 -16.25 -7.04
CA THR A 492 53.69 -14.92 -7.50
C THR A 492 52.38 -15.06 -8.27
N LEU A 493 51.30 -14.48 -7.75
CA LEU A 493 50.03 -14.40 -8.46
C LEU A 493 49.86 -12.99 -9.02
N THR A 494 50.02 -12.84 -10.33
CA THR A 494 49.80 -11.57 -11.03
C THR A 494 48.34 -11.48 -11.48
N LEU A 495 47.55 -10.63 -10.83
CA LEU A 495 46.19 -10.29 -11.30
C LEU A 495 46.28 -9.24 -12.41
N ILE A 496 46.08 -9.67 -13.66
CA ILE A 496 45.93 -8.77 -14.80
C ILE A 496 44.53 -8.15 -14.72
N SER A 497 44.46 -6.85 -14.45
CA SER A 497 43.23 -6.06 -14.52
C SER A 497 42.86 -5.82 -15.98
N THR A 498 41.90 -6.58 -16.52
CA THR A 498 41.18 -6.15 -17.72
C THR A 498 40.22 -5.03 -17.34
N THR A 499 40.52 -3.83 -17.81
CA THR A 499 39.60 -2.70 -17.85
C THR A 499 38.35 -3.09 -18.64
N MET A 500 37.25 -3.37 -17.94
CA MET A 500 35.93 -3.44 -18.55
C MET A 500 35.53 -2.03 -18.97
N SER A 501 35.62 -1.75 -20.27
CA SER A 501 35.06 -0.57 -20.91
C SER A 501 33.59 -0.41 -20.53
N SER A 502 33.18 0.84 -20.28
CA SER A 502 31.84 1.30 -19.90
C SER A 502 30.73 0.99 -20.94
N ASN A 503 31.04 0.26 -22.01
CA ASN A 503 30.09 -0.18 -23.03
C ASN A 503 29.41 -1.53 -22.75
N VAL A 504 29.72 -2.24 -21.66
CA VAL A 504 29.12 -3.56 -21.34
C VAL A 504 27.83 -3.46 -20.50
N LEU A 505 27.45 -2.25 -20.05
CA LEU A 505 26.15 -2.00 -19.38
C LEU A 505 25.12 -1.29 -20.28
N ALA A 506 25.42 -1.13 -21.57
CA ALA A 506 24.44 -0.76 -22.58
C ALA A 506 24.20 -1.97 -23.50
N SER A 507 22.92 -2.32 -23.71
CA SER A 507 22.43 -3.41 -24.57
C SER A 507 22.72 -4.85 -24.12
N ARG A 508 21.97 -5.30 -23.11
CA ARG A 508 21.42 -6.67 -23.15
C ARG A 508 19.91 -6.57 -23.04
N ASP A 509 19.29 -6.63 -24.21
CA ASP A 509 17.87 -6.81 -24.40
C ASP A 509 17.47 -8.13 -23.73
N VAL A 510 16.69 -8.06 -22.66
CA VAL A 510 16.19 -9.24 -21.92
C VAL A 510 15.06 -9.97 -22.69
N ASN A 511 14.76 -9.52 -23.92
CA ASN A 511 13.80 -10.16 -24.83
C ASN A 511 14.43 -10.78 -26.10
N ALA A 512 15.74 -11.04 -26.12
CA ALA A 512 16.33 -11.83 -27.21
C ALA A 512 15.80 -13.28 -27.15
N SER A 513 14.90 -13.60 -28.08
CA SER A 513 14.28 -14.90 -28.28
C SER A 513 15.31 -16.04 -28.35
N ALA A 514 15.16 -17.05 -27.50
CA ALA A 514 15.81 -18.34 -27.69
C ALA A 514 15.32 -18.97 -29.02
N PRO A 515 16.18 -19.67 -29.79
CA PRO A 515 15.76 -20.37 -30.98
C PRO A 515 14.76 -21.47 -30.59
N SER A 516 13.64 -21.51 -31.31
CA SER A 516 12.59 -22.50 -31.14
C SER A 516 13.08 -23.91 -31.49
N PRO A 517 12.64 -24.97 -30.78
CA PRO A 517 12.91 -26.34 -31.19
C PRO A 517 12.20 -26.66 -32.52
N PRO A 518 12.73 -27.60 -33.32
CA PRO A 518 12.18 -27.91 -34.63
C PRO A 518 10.76 -28.48 -34.52
N LYS A 519 9.90 -28.09 -35.48
CA LYS A 519 8.52 -28.57 -35.61
C LYS A 519 8.49 -30.10 -35.76
N PRO A 520 7.62 -30.83 -35.03
CA PRO A 520 7.33 -32.22 -35.36
C PRO A 520 6.50 -32.27 -36.65
N THR A 521 6.91 -33.16 -37.55
CA THR A 521 6.25 -33.55 -38.79
C THR A 521 4.96 -34.33 -38.53
N ASP A 522 4.08 -34.30 -39.53
CA ASP A 522 2.71 -34.82 -39.51
C ASP A 522 2.55 -36.27 -39.02
N ALA A 523 1.81 -36.44 -37.92
CA ALA A 523 1.23 -37.71 -37.49
C ALA A 523 -0.20 -37.46 -36.98
N PRO A 524 -1.13 -38.44 -37.09
CA PRO A 524 -2.57 -38.18 -36.98
C PRO A 524 -2.97 -37.84 -35.54
N LYS A 525 -3.74 -36.76 -35.35
CA LYS A 525 -4.26 -36.34 -34.04
C LYS A 525 -5.20 -37.40 -33.43
N PRO A 526 -4.92 -37.94 -32.23
CA PRO A 526 -5.91 -38.74 -31.51
C PRO A 526 -6.98 -37.83 -30.87
N LYS A 527 -8.21 -38.33 -30.79
CA LYS A 527 -9.36 -37.60 -30.23
C LYS A 527 -9.09 -37.24 -28.75
N SER A 528 -9.33 -35.97 -28.42
CA SER A 528 -9.01 -35.25 -27.17
C SER A 528 -9.35 -35.92 -25.84
N MET A 529 -10.13 -37.01 -25.82
CA MET A 529 -10.60 -37.67 -24.60
C MET A 529 -9.67 -38.81 -24.13
N ASP A 530 -9.03 -39.54 -25.05
CA ASP A 530 -8.23 -40.72 -24.69
C ASP A 530 -6.85 -40.34 -24.13
N TYR A 531 -6.29 -39.21 -24.57
CA TYR A 531 -5.05 -38.65 -24.03
C TYR A 531 -5.21 -38.24 -22.56
N HIS A 532 -6.30 -37.56 -22.21
CA HIS A 532 -6.57 -37.20 -20.82
C HIS A 532 -6.83 -38.42 -19.94
N ARG A 533 -7.46 -39.47 -20.48
CA ARG A 533 -7.70 -40.72 -19.77
C ARG A 533 -6.39 -41.47 -19.48
N GLN A 534 -5.49 -41.59 -20.45
CA GLN A 534 -4.17 -42.22 -20.27
C GLN A 534 -3.26 -41.42 -19.33
N VAL A 535 -3.28 -40.08 -19.40
CA VAL A 535 -2.51 -39.22 -18.49
C VAL A 535 -3.04 -39.30 -17.06
N LEU A 536 -4.37 -39.42 -16.87
CA LEU A 536 -4.95 -39.63 -15.54
C LEU A 536 -4.70 -41.05 -15.00
N GLN A 537 -4.77 -42.07 -15.85
CA GLN A 537 -4.52 -43.45 -15.45
C GLN A 537 -3.04 -43.66 -15.06
N SER A 538 -2.10 -43.14 -15.85
CA SER A 538 -0.66 -43.19 -15.52
C SER A 538 -0.33 -42.46 -14.21
N ARG A 539 -0.99 -41.33 -13.92
CA ARG A 539 -0.83 -40.61 -12.63
C ARG A 539 -1.52 -41.29 -11.45
N LEU A 540 -2.54 -42.11 -11.69
CA LEU A 540 -3.21 -42.91 -10.67
C LEU A 540 -2.42 -44.20 -10.37
N ASP A 541 -1.78 -44.78 -11.36
CA ASP A 541 -0.93 -45.97 -11.22
C ASP A 541 0.43 -45.62 -10.60
N GLU A 542 1.00 -44.44 -10.88
CA GLU A 542 2.18 -43.90 -10.18
C GLU A 542 1.92 -43.61 -8.68
N ASN A 543 0.66 -43.32 -8.30
CA ASN A 543 0.28 -43.04 -6.90
C ASN A 543 -0.07 -44.29 -6.06
N LYS A 544 -0.06 -45.50 -6.64
CA LYS A 544 -0.34 -46.75 -5.91
C LYS A 544 0.88 -47.43 -5.30
N THR A 545 2.08 -46.92 -5.57
CA THR A 545 3.32 -47.40 -4.93
C THR A 545 4.00 -46.26 -4.21
N GLN A 546 3.91 -46.31 -2.88
CA GLN A 546 4.51 -45.41 -1.87
C GLN A 546 3.79 -44.09 -1.60
N GLN A 547 3.06 -44.03 -0.48
CA GLN A 547 3.24 -42.94 0.49
C GLN A 547 2.58 -43.26 1.84
N THR A 548 3.43 -43.40 2.87
CA THR A 548 3.12 -42.90 4.22
C THR A 548 3.31 -41.38 4.15
N TYR A 549 2.26 -40.60 4.37
CA TYR A 549 2.30 -39.14 4.27
C TYR A 549 3.07 -38.53 5.46
N ILE A 550 4.10 -37.72 5.16
CA ILE A 550 4.83 -36.87 6.13
C ILE A 550 4.52 -35.40 5.80
N SER A 551 4.19 -34.62 6.83
CA SER A 551 3.82 -33.21 6.72
C SER A 551 5.00 -32.31 6.28
N PRO A 552 4.79 -31.27 5.44
CA PRO A 552 5.83 -30.32 5.03
C PRO A 552 6.44 -29.46 6.15
N SER A 553 5.95 -29.59 7.39
CA SER A 553 6.49 -28.89 8.57
C SER A 553 7.77 -29.51 9.14
N ASP A 554 8.12 -30.73 8.75
CA ASP A 554 9.13 -31.52 9.47
C ASP A 554 10.56 -31.38 8.89
N THR A 555 10.73 -30.63 7.80
CA THR A 555 12.02 -30.53 7.07
C THR A 555 12.64 -29.15 7.01
N ILE A 556 12.17 -28.17 7.79
CA ILE A 556 12.81 -26.84 7.86
C ILE A 556 13.26 -26.56 9.29
N MET A 557 14.36 -27.19 9.68
CA MET A 557 15.17 -26.76 10.82
C MET A 557 16.36 -25.96 10.29
N SER A 558 16.44 -24.69 10.68
CA SER A 558 17.58 -23.80 10.41
C SER A 558 18.92 -24.44 10.81
N PRO A 559 20.04 -24.16 10.10
CA PRO A 559 21.38 -24.66 10.46
C PRO A 559 21.85 -24.30 11.88
N CYS A 560 21.18 -23.34 12.53
CA CYS A 560 21.44 -22.96 13.91
C CYS A 560 20.86 -23.95 14.94
N THR A 561 19.76 -24.64 14.62
CA THR A 561 19.06 -25.54 15.56
C THR A 561 19.72 -26.92 15.63
N ALA A 562 20.32 -27.39 14.53
CA ALA A 562 21.10 -28.63 14.50
C ALA A 562 22.36 -28.56 15.40
N LYS A 563 23.07 -27.43 15.39
CA LYS A 563 24.24 -27.20 16.25
C LYS A 563 23.90 -27.13 17.75
N LEU A 564 22.71 -26.61 18.09
CA LEU A 564 22.20 -26.56 19.47
C LEU A 564 21.80 -27.93 20.02
N SER A 565 21.30 -28.84 19.16
CA SER A 565 20.97 -30.21 19.56
C SER A 565 22.23 -31.05 19.83
N ALA A 566 23.28 -30.88 19.02
CA ALA A 566 24.56 -31.57 19.18
C ALA A 566 25.37 -31.12 20.42
N TYR A 567 25.14 -29.88 20.88
CA TYR A 567 25.77 -29.35 22.10
C TYR A 567 25.08 -29.79 23.41
N LYS A 568 23.80 -30.20 23.34
CA LYS A 568 23.06 -30.69 24.52
C LYS A 568 23.41 -32.13 24.91
N SER A 569 24.01 -32.90 24.01
CA SER A 569 24.35 -34.32 24.22
C SER A 569 25.79 -34.57 24.72
N LYS A 570 26.62 -33.54 24.90
CA LYS A 570 27.99 -33.68 25.44
C LYS A 570 28.26 -32.59 26.48
N HIS A 571 28.67 -33.00 27.68
CA HIS A 571 28.95 -32.21 28.90
C HIS A 571 27.79 -31.96 29.86
N PHE A 572 27.44 -32.99 30.63
CA PHE A 572 27.11 -32.81 32.04
C PHE A 572 28.42 -32.67 32.83
N LEU A 573 28.83 -31.44 33.13
CA LEU A 573 29.71 -31.16 34.27
C LEU A 573 29.14 -29.97 35.05
N LYS A 574 29.01 -30.18 36.36
CA LYS A 574 28.40 -29.31 37.36
C LYS A 574 28.93 -27.87 37.29
N ALA A 575 28.05 -26.90 37.05
CA ALA A 575 28.30 -25.49 37.37
C ALA A 575 27.08 -24.90 38.09
N LYS A 576 27.29 -24.39 39.32
CA LYS A 576 26.26 -23.68 40.10
C LYS A 576 26.05 -22.27 39.53
N PRO A 577 24.81 -21.76 39.40
CA PRO A 577 24.56 -20.43 38.87
C PRO A 577 24.85 -19.33 39.91
N GLN A 578 25.75 -18.41 39.57
CA GLN A 578 25.88 -17.10 40.21
C GLN A 578 24.97 -16.09 39.49
N SER A 579 23.73 -15.96 39.94
CA SER A 579 22.85 -14.84 39.58
C SER A 579 21.73 -14.71 40.63
N LEU A 580 21.54 -13.50 41.16
CA LEU A 580 20.52 -13.18 42.17
C LEU A 580 19.08 -13.37 41.66
N PHE A 581 18.85 -13.31 40.34
CA PHE A 581 17.51 -13.49 39.75
C PHE A 581 17.10 -14.96 39.62
N ALA A 582 18.04 -15.90 39.55
CA ALA A 582 17.71 -17.33 39.48
C ALA A 582 17.23 -17.92 40.82
N LYS A 583 17.57 -17.28 41.95
CA LYS A 583 17.20 -17.74 43.31
C LYS A 583 15.74 -17.46 43.69
N ALA A 584 15.06 -16.54 43.01
CA ALA A 584 13.65 -16.21 43.30
C ALA A 584 12.68 -17.21 42.64
N SER A 585 13.02 -17.73 41.47
CA SER A 585 12.14 -18.65 40.72
C SER A 585 12.14 -20.08 41.28
N SER A 586 13.25 -20.51 41.90
CA SER A 586 13.36 -21.86 42.50
C SER A 586 12.61 -22.02 43.83
N LYS A 587 12.20 -20.91 44.49
CA LYS A 587 11.47 -20.98 45.77
C LYS A 587 9.97 -21.25 45.61
N ASN A 588 9.39 -20.95 44.45
CA ASN A 588 7.94 -21.12 44.21
C ASN A 588 7.56 -22.48 43.58
N LEU A 589 8.53 -23.29 43.12
CA LEU A 589 8.25 -24.63 42.61
C LEU A 589 8.34 -25.76 43.66
N ALA A 590 8.83 -25.47 44.86
CA ALA A 590 9.02 -26.50 45.91
C ALA A 590 7.78 -26.75 46.78
N THR A 591 6.72 -25.94 46.67
CA THR A 591 5.53 -26.03 47.53
C THR A 591 4.32 -26.74 46.92
N ALA A 592 4.41 -27.22 45.67
CA ALA A 592 3.27 -27.82 44.95
C ALA A 592 3.35 -29.35 44.76
N SER A 593 4.28 -30.04 45.44
CA SER A 593 4.41 -31.50 45.32
C SER A 593 4.50 -32.22 46.67
N SER A 594 3.42 -32.14 47.47
CA SER A 594 3.15 -33.16 48.49
C SER A 594 1.68 -33.14 48.91
N SER A 595 0.89 -34.08 48.38
CA SER A 595 -0.21 -34.75 49.09
C SER A 595 -0.71 -35.87 48.19
N GLY A 596 -0.36 -37.09 48.58
CA GLY A 596 -0.79 -38.33 47.96
C GLY A 596 -2.21 -38.70 48.34
N ALA A 597 -2.75 -39.61 47.54
CA ALA A 597 -4.10 -40.15 47.58
C ALA A 597 -4.46 -40.88 48.87
N GLU A 598 -5.74 -40.82 49.24
CA GLU A 598 -6.49 -41.98 49.73
C GLU A 598 -7.96 -41.86 49.32
N ASN A 599 -8.50 -42.98 48.86
CA ASN A 599 -9.85 -43.22 48.38
C ASN A 599 -10.60 -43.95 49.51
N PRO A 600 -11.90 -43.69 49.73
CA PRO A 600 -12.79 -44.83 49.64
C PRO A 600 -14.14 -44.55 48.98
N PHE A 601 -14.61 -45.59 48.30
CA PHE A 601 -15.92 -45.80 47.69
C PHE A 601 -17.09 -45.71 48.69
N GLY A 602 -18.26 -45.32 48.18
CA GLY A 602 -19.55 -45.75 48.75
C GLY A 602 -20.78 -44.93 48.37
N ALA A 603 -21.40 -45.30 47.24
CA ALA A 603 -22.85 -45.32 46.95
C ALA A 603 -23.77 -44.13 47.33
N GLU A 604 -24.47 -43.54 46.35
CA GLU A 604 -25.90 -43.82 46.09
C GLU A 604 -26.45 -42.86 45.00
N GLU A 605 -27.00 -43.47 43.94
CA GLU A 605 -27.97 -42.84 43.03
C GLU A 605 -29.32 -42.71 43.75
N LYS A 606 -29.98 -41.54 43.66
CA LYS A 606 -31.37 -41.41 43.18
C LYS A 606 -31.95 -40.00 43.33
N GLU A 607 -32.74 -39.67 42.31
CA GLU A 607 -33.95 -38.85 42.31
C GLU A 607 -33.90 -37.31 42.23
N LYS A 608 -34.45 -36.88 41.08
CA LYS A 608 -35.58 -35.95 40.89
C LYS A 608 -35.29 -34.45 40.64
N SER A 609 -35.62 -34.14 39.39
CA SER A 609 -36.17 -32.91 38.83
C SER A 609 -37.30 -32.24 39.63
N ALA A 610 -37.44 -30.95 39.32
CA ALA A 610 -38.62 -30.08 39.40
C ALA A 610 -38.91 -29.42 40.76
N GLU A 611 -38.82 -28.08 40.79
CA GLU A 611 -39.95 -27.14 41.02
C GLU A 611 -40.23 -26.98 42.54
N GLU A 612 -40.28 -25.80 43.17
CA GLU A 612 -41.00 -24.57 42.84
C GLU A 612 -40.54 -23.46 43.82
N LYS A 613 -40.61 -22.21 43.37
CA LYS A 613 -40.96 -20.97 44.13
C LYS A 613 -40.61 -20.88 45.64
N ASN A 614 -39.62 -20.05 45.96
CA ASN A 614 -39.81 -18.72 46.57
C ASN A 614 -38.50 -17.95 46.62
#